data_AF-A0A246ITN8-F1
#
_entry.id   AF-A0A246ITN8-F1
#
_cell.length_a   1.000
_cell.length_b   1.000
_cell.length_c   1.000
_cell.angle_alpha   90.00
_cell.angle_beta   90.00
_cell.angle_gamma   90.00
#
_symmetry.space_group_name_H-M   'P 1'
#
loop_
_entity.id
_entity.type
_entity.pdbx_description
1 polymer ?
#
loop_
_entity_poly.entity_id
_entity_poly.type
_entity_poly.pdbx_seq_one_letter_code
_entity_poly.pdbx_strand_id
1 'polypeptide(L)' 'MKAFATLQASAALRGFRLDRVEADAAGEAYVITRWALTKQLQTLDDVRAFLAQIGGTHAG' A
#
# COMPACT_ATOMS: atom_id res chain seq x y z
N MET A 1 -11.53 -0.46 -9.51
CA MET A 1 -11.36 0.93 -9.02
C MET A 1 -11.65 1.09 -7.52
N LYS A 2 -12.77 0.61 -6.97
CA LYS A 2 -13.15 0.84 -5.56
C LYS A 2 -12.13 0.29 -4.54
N ALA A 3 -11.56 -0.88 -4.78
CA ALA A 3 -10.61 -1.52 -3.88
C ALA A 3 -9.33 -0.69 -3.63
N PHE A 4 -8.77 -0.07 -4.68
CA PHE A 4 -7.61 0.81 -4.54
C PHE A 4 -7.94 2.05 -3.70
N ALA A 5 -9.06 2.72 -3.98
CA ALA A 5 -9.48 3.89 -3.20
C ALA A 5 -9.69 3.55 -1.72
N THR A 6 -10.27 2.39 -1.41
CA THR A 6 -10.40 1.89 -0.03
C THR A 6 -9.05 1.66 0.63
N LEU A 7 -8.10 1.01 -0.06
CA LEU A 7 -6.77 0.77 0.46
C LEU A 7 -5.97 2.06 0.64
N GLN A 8 -6.12 3.02 -0.28
CA GLN A 8 -5.49 4.33 -0.21
C GLN A 8 -6.00 5.12 1.00
N ALA A 9 -7.32 5.12 1.23
CA ALA A 9 -7.91 5.72 2.43
C ALA A 9 -7.39 5.04 3.71
N SER A 10 -7.35 3.70 3.74
CA SER A 10 -6.82 2.95 4.89
C SER A 10 -5.33 3.22 5.14
N ALA A 11 -4.53 3.40 4.09
CA ALA A 11 -3.13 3.76 4.19
C ALA A 11 -2.98 5.19 4.77
N ALA A 12 -3.77 6.14 4.24
CA ALA A 12 -3.76 7.53 4.70
C ALA A 12 -4.13 7.67 6.17
N LEU A 13 -5.15 6.92 6.65
CA LEU A 13 -5.53 6.87 8.08
C LEU A 13 -4.38 6.41 8.99
N ARG A 14 -3.42 5.66 8.45
CA ARG A 14 -2.26 5.11 9.17
C ARG A 14 -0.99 5.93 8.94
N GLY A 15 -1.09 7.08 8.26
CA GLY A 15 0.04 7.96 7.95
C GLY A 15 0.93 7.47 6.80
N PHE A 16 0.41 6.59 5.95
CA PHE A 16 1.07 6.14 4.73
C PHE A 16 0.47 6.83 3.51
N ARG A 17 1.32 7.17 2.53
CA ARG A 17 0.87 7.52 1.18
C ARG A 17 0.90 6.26 0.31
N LEU A 18 -0.18 5.99 -0.42
CA LEU A 18 -0.26 4.93 -1.42
C LEU A 18 -0.47 5.56 -2.80
N ASP A 19 0.49 5.32 -3.69
CA ASP A 19 0.48 5.77 -5.08
C ASP A 19 0.44 4.55 -6.01
N ARG A 20 -0.22 4.69 -7.16
CA ARG A 20 -0.19 3.71 -8.24
C ARG A 20 0.68 4.24 -9.35
N VAL A 21 1.62 3.43 -9.81
CA VAL A 21 2.57 3.77 -10.88
C VAL A 21 2.42 2.75 -12.01
N GLU A 22 2.51 3.20 -13.25
CA GLU A 22 2.62 2.27 -14.39
C GLU A 22 4.06 1.75 -14.47
N ALA A 23 4.20 0.42 -14.41
CA ALA A 23 5.47 -0.26 -14.68
C ALA A 23 5.45 -0.78 -16.13
N ASP A 24 6.38 -0.26 -16.89
CA ASP A 24 6.67 -0.46 -18.31
C ASP A 24 6.79 -1.93 -18.76
N ALA A 25 7.15 -2.87 -17.87
CA ALA A 25 7.34 -4.28 -18.22
C ALA A 25 6.37 -5.29 -17.56
N ALA A 26 5.61 -4.91 -16.52
CA ALA A 26 4.84 -5.86 -15.71
C ALA A 26 3.40 -5.41 -15.39
N GLY A 27 2.97 -4.21 -15.81
CA GLY A 27 1.64 -3.68 -15.52
C GLY A 27 1.64 -2.64 -14.40
N GLU A 28 0.58 -2.57 -13.59
CA GLU A 28 0.47 -1.59 -12.51
C GLU A 28 1.32 -1.99 -11.30
N ALA A 29 2.12 -1.07 -10.77
CA ALA A 29 2.80 -1.23 -9.48
C ALA A 29 2.26 -0.22 -8.46
N TYR A 30 2.48 -0.52 -7.18
CA TYR A 30 1.96 0.22 -6.04
C TYR A 30 3.10 0.64 -5.14
N VAL A 31 3.14 1.91 -4.79
CA VAL A 31 4.20 2.48 -3.98
C VAL A 31 3.60 2.96 -2.67
N ILE A 32 4.06 2.39 -1.55
CA ILE A 32 3.73 2.87 -0.21
C ILE A 32 4.90 3.64 0.37
N THR A 33 4.62 4.86 0.83
CA THR A 33 5.62 5.75 1.43
C THR A 33 5.22 6.18 2.84
N ARG A 34 6.15 6.12 3.80
CA ARG A 34 6.03 6.73 5.13
C ARG A 34 7.39 7.17 5.65
N TRP A 35 7.50 8.40 6.15
CA TRP A 35 8.72 8.95 6.78
C TRP A 35 10.00 8.65 5.98
N ALA A 36 9.97 8.93 4.67
CA ALA A 36 11.05 8.66 3.71
C ALA A 36 11.40 7.16 3.47
N LEU A 37 10.65 6.22 4.06
CA LEU A 37 10.69 4.82 3.66
C LEU A 37 9.67 4.56 2.56
N THR A 38 10.15 4.09 1.41
CA THR A 38 9.33 3.75 0.25
C THR A 38 9.44 2.27 -0.05
N LYS A 39 8.30 1.60 -0.22
CA LYS A 39 8.22 0.20 -0.63
C LYS A 39 7.35 0.06 -1.87
N GLN A 40 7.92 -0.55 -2.90
CA GLN A 40 7.20 -0.93 -4.11
C GLN A 40 6.62 -2.34 -3.95
N LEU A 41 5.37 -2.49 -4.37
CA LEU A 41 4.56 -3.70 -4.33
C LEU A 41 3.94 -3.91 -5.71
N GLN A 42 3.81 -5.16 -6.14
CA GLN A 42 3.37 -5.48 -7.51
C GLN A 42 1.86 -5.68 -7.60
N THR A 43 1.17 -5.95 -6.48
CA THR A 43 -0.27 -6.19 -6.47
C THR A 43 -1.00 -5.46 -5.33
N LEU A 44 -2.32 -5.26 -5.49
CA LEU A 44 -3.17 -4.75 -4.41
C LEU A 44 -3.25 -5.70 -3.21
N ASP A 45 -3.08 -7.00 -3.43
CA ASP A 45 -3.04 -8.00 -2.36
C ASP A 45 -1.80 -7.83 -1.50
N ASP A 46 -0.66 -7.53 -2.10
CA ASP A 46 0.58 -7.22 -1.37
C ASP A 46 0.42 -5.94 -0.54
N VAL A 47 -0.24 -4.91 -1.09
CA VAL A 47 -0.58 -3.67 -0.37
C VAL A 47 -1.43 -3.97 0.86
N ARG A 48 -2.46 -4.81 0.70
CA ARG A 48 -3.34 -5.22 1.79
C ARG A 48 -2.59 -6.00 2.87
N ALA A 49 -1.77 -6.98 2.48
CA ALA A 49 -0.96 -7.77 3.39
C ALA A 49 0.04 -6.89 4.17
N PHE A 50 0.69 -5.95 3.48
CA PHE A 50 1.62 -5.01 4.08
C PHE A 50 0.94 -4.09 5.10
N LEU A 51 -0.22 -3.52 4.75
CA LEU A 51 -0.99 -2.70 5.68
C LEU A 51 -1.45 -3.54 6.89
N ALA A 52 -1.87 -4.78 6.70
CA ALA A 52 -2.23 -5.69 7.80
C ALA A 52 -1.03 -5.97 8.74
N GLN A 53 0.15 -6.20 8.17
CA GLN A 53 1.38 -6.45 8.93
C GLN A 53 1.81 -5.24 9.78
N ILE A 54 1.75 -4.02 9.23
CA ILE A 54 2.20 -2.82 9.95
C ILE A 54 1.14 -2.27 10.90
N GLY A 55 -0.14 -2.49 10.58
CA GLY A 55 -1.25 -2.06 11.42
C GLY A 55 -1.32 -2.75 12.77
N GLY A 56 -0.47 -3.76 13.01
CA GLY A 56 -0.40 -4.45 14.27
C GLY A 56 -1.75 -5.03 14.66
N THR A 57 -2.08 -6.22 14.17
CA THR A 57 -2.58 -7.23 15.11
C THR A 57 -1.40 -7.65 15.99
N HIS A 58 -0.85 -6.71 16.77
CA HIS A 58 -0.23 -7.04 18.02
C HIS A 58 -1.40 -7.12 18.99
N ALA A 59 -2.06 -8.29 18.98
CA ALA A 59 -2.77 -8.73 20.16
C ALA A 59 -1.67 -8.94 21.23
N GLY A 60 -1.52 -7.93 22.08
CA GLY A 60 -0.78 -7.96 23.33
C GLY A 60 -1.70 -7.41 24.41
#